data_AF-A0AAN8IJP6-F1
#
_entry.id   AF-A0AAN8IJP6-F1
#
_cell.length_a   1.000
_cell.length_b   1.000
_cell.length_c   1.000
_cell.angle_alpha   90.00
_cell.angle_beta   90.00
_cell.angle_gamma   90.00
#
_symmetry.space_group_name_H-M   'P 1'
#
loop_
_entity.id
_entity.type
_entity.pdbx_description
1 polymer ?
#
loop_
_entity_poly.entity_id
_entity_poly.type
_entity_poly.pdbx_seq_one_letter_code
_entity_poly.pdbx_strand_id
1 'polypeptide(L)' 'MSQSAPTANPEQPASQTPDLPRGWKDKHTRFIRDLAKENEDAASIKILFETEFPGVDLEHGEKLEDVVRKIMAET' A
#
# COMPACT_ATOMS: atom_id res chain seq x y z
N MET A 1 3.08 49.99 -10.17
CA MET A 1 1.84 49.19 -10.08
C MET A 1 2.27 47.74 -9.94
N SER A 2 2.04 47.18 -8.76
CA SER A 2 2.37 45.79 -8.41
C SER A 2 1.47 44.82 -9.16
N GLN A 3 2.00 43.72 -9.68
CA GLN A 3 1.23 42.48 -9.79
C GLN A 3 2.15 41.27 -9.70
N SER A 4 1.83 40.45 -8.71
CA SER A 4 2.61 39.37 -8.14
C SER A 4 2.54 38.10 -8.98
N ALA A 5 3.59 37.29 -8.84
CA ALA A 5 3.79 35.98 -9.45
C ALA A 5 2.75 34.93 -8.95
N PRO A 6 2.72 33.71 -9.54
CA PRO A 6 1.52 32.93 -9.81
C PRO A 6 0.92 32.25 -8.58
N THR A 7 -0.41 32.18 -8.55
CA THR A 7 -1.19 31.33 -7.66
C THR A 7 -1.41 29.97 -8.32
N ALA A 8 -0.69 28.94 -7.85
CA ALA A 8 -1.19 27.58 -7.79
C ALA A 8 -0.34 26.80 -6.79
N ASN A 9 -1.00 26.40 -5.71
CA ASN A 9 -0.54 25.61 -4.59
C ASN A 9 0.25 24.38 -5.09
N PRO A 10 1.41 24.02 -4.52
CA PRO A 10 2.05 22.76 -4.85
C PRO A 10 1.04 21.66 -4.54
N GLU A 11 0.66 20.91 -5.57
CA GLU A 11 -0.08 19.67 -5.45
C GLU A 11 0.73 18.79 -4.50
N GLN A 12 0.34 18.84 -3.22
CA GLN A 12 0.79 17.91 -2.21
C GLN A 12 0.60 16.54 -2.85
N PRO A 13 1.65 15.72 -3.03
CA PRO A 13 1.50 14.43 -3.65
C PRO A 13 0.42 13.75 -2.85
N ALA A 14 -0.75 13.55 -3.48
CA ALA A 14 -1.83 12.81 -2.84
C ALA A 14 -1.14 11.53 -2.40
N SER A 15 -0.99 11.34 -1.09
CA SER A 15 -0.54 10.07 -0.57
C SER A 15 -1.63 9.14 -1.05
N GLN A 16 -1.38 8.50 -2.19
CA GLN A 16 -2.30 7.61 -2.87
C GLN A 16 -2.38 6.47 -1.89
N THR A 17 -3.31 6.57 -0.93
CA THR A 17 -3.55 5.49 -0.02
C THR A 17 -3.83 4.33 -0.95
N PRO A 18 -3.02 3.25 -0.91
CA PRO A 18 -3.20 2.19 -1.86
C PRO A 18 -4.68 1.83 -1.83
N ASP A 19 -5.31 1.78 -3.01
CA ASP A 19 -6.61 1.12 -3.12
C ASP A 19 -6.39 -0.27 -2.53
N LEU A 20 -6.91 -0.46 -1.33
CA LEU A 20 -6.66 -1.58 -0.45
C LEU A 20 -7.97 -2.36 -0.37
N PRO A 21 -7.90 -3.70 -0.38
CA PRO A 21 -9.09 -4.53 -0.39
C PRO A 21 -10.07 -4.24 0.75
N ARG A 22 -11.34 -4.52 0.52
CA ARG A 22 -12.35 -4.36 1.56
C ARG A 22 -12.06 -5.28 2.74
N GLY A 23 -12.08 -4.72 3.95
CA GLY A 23 -11.69 -5.45 5.18
C GLY A 23 -10.18 -5.43 5.45
N TRP A 24 -9.39 -4.79 4.60
CA TRP A 24 -8.00 -4.49 4.87
C TRP A 24 -7.87 -3.52 6.06
N LYS A 25 -6.89 -3.77 6.93
CA LYS A 25 -6.65 -3.02 8.16
C LYS A 25 -5.21 -2.51 8.17
N ASP A 26 -4.94 -1.44 8.92
CA ASP A 26 -3.59 -0.87 9.02
C ASP A 26 -2.52 -1.89 9.45
N LYS A 27 -2.91 -2.88 10.27
CA LYS A 27 -2.02 -3.97 10.69
C LYS A 27 -1.52 -4.83 9.50
N HIS A 28 -2.32 -4.99 8.46
CA HIS A 28 -1.97 -5.75 7.26
C HIS A 28 -0.92 -5.00 6.44
N THR A 29 -1.16 -3.70 6.21
CA THR A 29 -0.18 -2.82 5.54
C THR A 29 1.12 -2.78 6.32
N ARG A 30 1.05 -2.61 7.65
CA ARG A 30 2.24 -2.56 8.49
C ARG A 30 3.04 -3.86 8.41
N PHE A 31 2.38 -5.02 8.49
CA PHE A 31 3.03 -6.33 8.36
C PHE A 31 3.82 -6.44 7.05
N ILE A 32 3.21 -6.07 5.94
CA ILE A 32 3.87 -6.09 4.62
C ILE A 32 5.03 -5.11 4.57
N ARG A 33 4.87 -3.89 5.10
CA ARG A 33 5.94 -2.88 5.14
C ARG A 33 7.13 -3.32 5.99
N ASP A 34 6.89 -3.96 7.13
CA ASP A 34 7.96 -4.47 7.99
C ASP A 34 8.75 -5.56 7.25
N LEU A 35 8.08 -6.52 6.61
CA LEU A 35 8.75 -7.55 5.81
C LEU A 35 9.44 -6.99 4.55
N ALA A 36 8.84 -5.99 3.90
CA ALA A 36 9.43 -5.32 2.75
C ALA A 36 10.79 -4.67 3.09
N LYS A 37 10.92 -4.09 4.30
CA LYS A 37 12.19 -3.54 4.79
C LYS A 37 13.26 -4.62 5.00
N GLU A 38 12.84 -5.85 5.30
CA GLU A 38 13.74 -7.00 5.42
C GLU A 38 14.19 -7.56 4.05
N ASN A 39 13.80 -6.93 2.93
CA ASN A 39 14.04 -7.38 1.56
C ASN A 39 13.40 -8.75 1.24
N GLU A 40 12.31 -9.10 1.93
CA GLU A 40 11.49 -10.25 1.56
C GLU A 40 10.80 -10.03 0.21
N ASP A 41 10.67 -11.10 -0.59
CA ASP A 41 9.97 -11.06 -1.87
C ASP A 41 8.45 -11.04 -1.67
N ALA A 42 7.73 -10.43 -2.61
CA ALA A 42 6.27 -10.33 -2.57
C ALA A 42 5.57 -11.70 -2.45
N ALA A 43 6.11 -12.76 -3.04
CA ALA A 43 5.57 -14.12 -2.92
C ALA A 43 5.79 -14.70 -1.52
N SER A 44 6.96 -14.47 -0.90
CA SER A 44 7.21 -14.87 0.50
C SER A 44 6.28 -14.13 1.46
N ILE A 45 6.16 -12.81 1.29
CA ILE A 45 5.27 -11.97 2.09
C ILE A 45 3.83 -12.42 1.94
N LYS A 46 3.38 -12.78 0.73
CA LYS A 46 2.04 -13.32 0.49
C LYS A 46 1.79 -14.58 1.33
N ILE A 47 2.72 -15.54 1.32
CA ILE A 47 2.59 -16.80 2.07
C ILE A 47 2.53 -16.54 3.59
N LEU A 48 3.43 -15.67 4.09
CA LEU A 48 3.44 -15.28 5.51
C LEU A 48 2.15 -14.55 5.89
N PHE A 49 1.65 -13.69 5.01
CA PHE A 49 0.41 -12.95 5.22
C PHE A 49 -0.81 -13.87 5.26
N GLU A 50 -0.91 -14.84 4.35
CA GLU A 50 -1.98 -15.85 4.34
C GLU A 50 -1.95 -16.71 5.60
N THR A 51 -0.77 -16.94 6.17
CA THR A 51 -0.58 -17.71 7.40
C THR A 51 -0.97 -16.90 8.64
N GLU A 52 -0.57 -15.63 8.71
CA GLU A 52 -0.85 -14.74 9.85
C GLU A 52 -2.29 -14.20 9.83
N PHE A 53 -2.88 -14.03 8.64
CA PHE A 53 -4.22 -13.49 8.43
C PHE A 53 -5.08 -14.39 7.53
N PRO A 54 -5.40 -15.62 7.98
CA PRO A 54 -6.11 -16.62 7.16
C PRO A 54 -7.56 -16.23 6.81
N GLY A 55 -8.10 -15.16 7.41
CA GLY A 55 -9.45 -14.66 7.16
C GLY A 55 -9.49 -13.39 6.30
N VAL A 56 -8.36 -12.97 5.73
CA VAL A 56 -8.32 -11.84 4.79
C VAL A 56 -8.59 -12.39 3.39
N ASP A 57 -9.88 -12.56 3.10
CA ASP A 57 -10.34 -12.80 1.73
C ASP A 57 -10.32 -11.46 0.98
N LEU A 58 -9.57 -11.42 -0.12
CA LEU A 58 -9.64 -10.28 -1.03
C LEU A 58 -10.90 -10.46 -1.86
N GLU A 59 -11.81 -9.48 -1.81
CA GLU A 59 -13.03 -9.53 -2.62
C GLU A 59 -12.67 -9.65 -4.11
N HIS A 60 -13.44 -10.49 -4.81
CA HIS A 60 -13.23 -10.94 -6.20
C HIS A 60 -12.60 -9.87 -7.12
N GLY A 61 -11.29 -9.96 -7.34
CA GLY A 61 -10.57 -9.21 -8.37
C GLY A 61 -9.17 -8.77 -7.98
N GLU A 62 -8.96 -8.44 -6.71
CA GLU A 62 -7.63 -7.99 -6.24
C GLU A 62 -6.77 -9.19 -5.86
N LYS A 63 -5.64 -9.37 -6.56
CA LYS A 63 -4.66 -10.39 -6.20
C LYS A 63 -3.85 -9.90 -5.01
N LEU A 64 -3.73 -10.74 -3.97
CA LEU A 64 -2.96 -10.40 -2.77
C LEU A 64 -1.51 -10.05 -3.11
N GLU A 65 -0.95 -10.73 -4.10
CA GLU A 65 0.37 -10.42 -4.63
C GLU A 65 0.47 -8.99 -5.19
N ASP A 66 -0.54 -8.51 -5.93
CA ASP A 66 -0.57 -7.13 -6.45
C ASP A 66 -0.66 -6.11 -5.32
N VAL A 67 -1.48 -6.37 -4.31
CA VAL A 67 -1.62 -5.51 -3.13
C VAL A 67 -0.29 -5.45 -2.35
N VAL A 68 0.36 -6.59 -2.15
CA VAL A 68 1.67 -6.69 -1.52
C VAL A 68 2.70 -5.89 -2.32
N ARG A 69 2.81 -6.12 -3.64
CA ARG A 69 3.74 -5.38 -4.51
C ARG A 69 3.50 -3.88 -4.48
N LYS A 70 2.23 -3.45 -4.48
CA LYS A 70 1.86 -2.03 -4.40
C LYS A 70 2.33 -1.40 -3.09
N ILE A 71 2.06 -2.05 -1.96
CA ILE A 71 2.50 -1.56 -0.63
C ILE A 71 4.02 -1.53 -0.55
N MET A 72 4.71 -2.55 -1.08
CA MET A 72 6.17 -2.59 -1.15
C MET A 72 6.74 -1.45 -2.00
N ALA A 73 6.11 -1.13 -3.13
CA ALA A 73 6.54 -0.03 -4.01
C ALA A 73 6.38 1.36 -3.36
N GLU A 74 5.52 1.47 -2.34
CA GLU A 74 5.27 2.70 -1.58
C GLU A 74 6.06 2.78 -0.25
N THR A 75 6.96 1.83 0.02
CA THR A 75 7.73 1.73 1.28
C THR A 75 9.20 2.04 1.06
#